data_AF-A0A7K2MDK0-F1
#
_entry.id   AF-A0A7K2MDK0-F1
#
_cell.length_a   1.000
_cell.length_b   1.000
_cell.length_c   1.000
_cell.angle_alpha   90.00
_cell.angle_beta   90.00
_cell.angle_gamma   90.00
#
_symmetry.space_group_name_H-M   'P 1'
#
loop_
_entity.id
_entity.type
_entity.pdbx_description
1 polymer ?
#
loop_
_entity_poly.entity_id
_entity_poly.type
_entity_poly.pdbx_seq_one_letter_code
_entity_poly.pdbx_strand_id
1 'polypeptide(L)'
;TPVPAWAAETDGVRAALARLGAGRARVEVVPAVDHRETTVLGPDLLLARGWNRQLDVARGPLFYDGSFSPAAYRAWLDRWAVGYVVLPDGEPDWAARDEAALVRAEPGWLKPVWRDAHWRVYRVEDAVPLVSGAGATVVRADAAHLVVRTTRPGTVTVRVAPSPWLRTDAGCLSPTDTWPHLTAPTAGEYRITTTYRPGGRTSCG
;
A
#
# COMPACT_ATOMS: atom_id res chain seq x y z
N THR A 1 -24.15 -13.82 5.51
CA THR A 1 -23.71 -13.39 6.86
C THR A 1 -24.00 -11.91 7.02
N PRO A 2 -24.57 -11.47 8.16
CA PRO A 2 -24.77 -10.05 8.45
C PRO A 2 -23.47 -9.26 8.31
N VAL A 3 -23.58 -7.98 7.95
CA VAL A 3 -22.44 -7.07 7.87
C VAL A 3 -22.05 -6.68 9.31
N PRO A 4 -20.79 -6.92 9.74
CA PRO A 4 -20.33 -6.50 11.06
C PRO A 4 -20.35 -4.98 11.21
N ALA A 5 -20.54 -4.47 12.44
CA ALA A 5 -20.59 -3.04 12.71
C ALA A 5 -19.33 -2.29 12.20
N TRP A 6 -18.13 -2.87 12.40
CA TRP A 6 -16.88 -2.28 11.92
C TRP A 6 -16.83 -2.08 10.40
N ALA A 7 -17.49 -2.96 9.64
CA ALA A 7 -17.56 -2.88 8.17
C ALA A 7 -18.70 -1.97 7.69
N ALA A 8 -19.73 -1.73 8.52
CA ALA A 8 -20.80 -0.78 8.23
C ALA A 8 -20.41 0.66 8.60
N GLU A 9 -19.67 0.85 9.69
CA GLU A 9 -19.30 2.14 10.26
C GLU A 9 -17.85 2.50 9.91
N THR A 10 -17.64 2.99 8.67
CA THR A 10 -16.29 3.27 8.13
C THR A 10 -15.96 4.75 7.98
N ASP A 11 -16.93 5.64 8.19
CA ASP A 11 -16.76 7.09 7.96
C ASP A 11 -15.64 7.68 8.81
N GLY A 12 -15.53 7.26 10.08
CA GLY A 12 -14.50 7.70 11.01
C GLY A 12 -13.08 7.39 10.50
N VAL A 13 -12.82 6.12 10.15
CA VAL A 13 -11.50 5.68 9.69
C VAL A 13 -11.16 6.28 8.33
N ARG A 14 -12.12 6.41 7.42
CA ARG A 14 -11.92 7.05 6.11
C ARG A 14 -11.53 8.52 6.25
N ALA A 15 -12.26 9.27 7.08
CA ALA A 15 -11.94 10.67 7.36
C ALA A 15 -10.56 10.82 8.04
N ALA A 16 -10.23 9.92 8.97
CA ALA A 16 -8.93 9.92 9.63
C ALA A 16 -7.78 9.66 8.65
N LEU A 17 -7.88 8.63 7.80
CA LEU A 17 -6.88 8.29 6.79
C LEU A 17 -6.67 9.43 5.77
N ALA A 18 -7.74 10.11 5.36
CA ALA A 18 -7.66 11.29 4.52
C ALA A 18 -6.87 12.43 5.20
N ARG A 19 -7.20 12.76 6.46
CA ARG A 19 -6.51 13.79 7.25
C ARG A 19 -5.03 13.46 7.49
N LEU A 20 -4.72 12.18 7.72
CA LEU A 20 -3.36 11.68 7.91
C LEU A 20 -2.55 11.62 6.59
N GLY A 21 -3.19 11.85 5.44
CA GLY A 21 -2.55 11.79 4.14
C GLY A 21 -2.21 10.37 3.69
N ALA A 22 -2.96 9.36 4.14
CA ALA A 22 -2.76 7.96 3.74
C ALA A 22 -2.88 7.73 2.23
N GLY A 23 -3.65 8.57 1.53
CA GLY A 23 -3.71 8.60 0.05
C GLY A 23 -2.40 9.03 -0.64
N ARG A 24 -1.28 9.16 0.08
CA ARG A 24 0.08 9.37 -0.44
C ARG A 24 1.04 8.26 -0.05
N ALA A 25 0.55 7.20 0.57
CA ALA A 25 1.33 6.05 1.03
C ALA A 25 0.64 4.75 0.61
N ARG A 26 1.36 3.64 0.72
CA ARG A 26 0.73 2.32 0.73
C ARG A 26 0.21 2.02 2.14
N VAL A 27 -0.96 1.39 2.20
CA VAL A 27 -1.65 1.04 3.46
C VAL A 27 -1.77 -0.47 3.56
N GLU A 28 -1.33 -1.03 4.68
CA GLU A 28 -1.65 -2.40 5.07
C GLU A 28 -2.92 -2.37 5.92
N VAL A 29 -3.88 -3.24 5.62
CA VAL A 29 -5.10 -3.39 6.41
C VAL A 29 -5.17 -4.84 6.84
N VAL A 30 -4.99 -5.09 8.14
CA VAL A 30 -4.90 -6.44 8.70
C VAL A 30 -6.16 -7.22 8.31
N PRO A 31 -6.03 -8.34 7.55
CA PRO A 31 -7.18 -9.05 7.03
C PRO A 31 -8.11 -9.55 8.12
N ALA A 32 -9.40 -9.24 8.01
CA ALA A 32 -10.44 -9.89 8.79
C ALA A 32 -10.83 -11.22 8.11
N VAL A 33 -11.43 -12.13 8.88
CA VAL A 33 -11.85 -13.45 8.40
C VAL A 33 -12.81 -13.40 7.20
N ASP A 34 -13.56 -12.30 7.05
CA ASP A 34 -14.52 -12.09 5.97
C ASP A 34 -13.99 -11.21 4.83
N HIS A 35 -12.74 -10.74 4.93
CA HIS A 35 -12.06 -9.86 3.99
C HIS A 35 -12.78 -8.54 3.64
N ARG A 36 -13.77 -8.14 4.45
CA ARG A 36 -14.58 -6.95 4.17
C ARG A 36 -13.76 -5.67 4.23
N GLU A 37 -12.65 -5.65 4.97
CA GLU A 37 -11.73 -4.52 5.09
C GLU A 37 -11.21 -4.06 3.71
N THR A 38 -10.94 -5.01 2.82
CA THR A 38 -10.50 -4.70 1.44
C THR A 38 -11.63 -4.10 0.61
N THR A 39 -12.87 -4.51 0.85
CA THR A 39 -14.05 -3.95 0.16
C THR A 39 -14.34 -2.54 0.64
N VAL A 40 -14.25 -2.30 1.95
CA VAL A 40 -14.61 -1.01 2.53
C VAL A 40 -13.49 0.03 2.46
N LEU A 41 -12.21 -0.34 2.36
CA LEU A 41 -11.12 0.65 2.27
C LEU A 41 -10.39 0.61 0.92
N GLY A 42 -10.48 -0.49 0.18
CA GLY A 42 -9.73 -0.70 -1.05
C GLY A 42 -9.97 0.32 -2.16
N PRO A 43 -11.20 0.80 -2.43
CA PRO A 43 -11.43 1.73 -3.54
C PRO A 43 -10.60 3.03 -3.47
N ASP A 44 -10.32 3.50 -2.26
CA ASP A 44 -9.72 4.83 -2.02
C ASP A 44 -8.23 4.77 -1.66
N LEU A 45 -7.68 3.57 -1.45
CA LEU A 45 -6.33 3.38 -0.92
C LEU A 45 -5.51 2.46 -1.81
N LEU A 46 -4.21 2.73 -1.88
CA LEU A 46 -3.25 1.77 -2.37
C LEU A 46 -2.99 0.73 -1.27
N LEU A 47 -3.71 -0.39 -1.30
CA LEU A 47 -3.53 -1.47 -0.33
C LEU A 47 -2.26 -2.28 -0.60
N ALA A 48 -1.60 -2.75 0.46
CA ALA A 48 -0.47 -3.67 0.37
C ALA A 48 -0.90 -5.10 0.09
N ARG A 49 -1.97 -5.54 0.76
CA ARG A 49 -2.65 -6.82 0.51
C ARG A 49 -4.12 -6.59 0.17
N GLY A 50 -4.68 -7.52 -0.58
CA GLY A 50 -6.06 -7.49 -1.02
C GLY A 50 -6.68 -8.88 -0.97
N TRP A 51 -7.90 -9.02 -1.48
CA TRP A 51 -8.66 -10.29 -1.44
C TRP A 51 -7.99 -11.48 -2.16
N ASN A 52 -7.04 -11.22 -3.08
CA ASN A 52 -6.42 -12.28 -3.87
C ASN A 52 -5.34 -13.03 -3.07
N ARG A 53 -5.75 -14.14 -2.47
CA ARG A 53 -4.91 -15.03 -1.66
C ARG A 53 -3.64 -15.51 -2.37
N GLN A 54 -3.71 -15.81 -3.67
CA GLN A 54 -2.54 -16.32 -4.41
C GLN A 54 -1.44 -15.25 -4.52
N LEU A 55 -1.85 -14.01 -4.80
CA LEU A 55 -0.91 -12.89 -4.83
C LEU A 55 -0.39 -12.55 -3.44
N ASP A 56 -1.23 -12.70 -2.41
CA ASP A 56 -0.82 -12.47 -1.03
C ASP A 56 0.26 -13.47 -0.60
N VAL A 57 0.04 -14.78 -0.79
CA VAL A 57 1.05 -15.82 -0.51
C VAL A 57 2.36 -15.56 -1.27
N ALA A 58 2.27 -15.21 -2.56
CA ALA A 58 3.46 -14.95 -3.37
C ALA A 58 4.25 -13.71 -2.93
N ARG A 59 3.60 -12.73 -2.28
CA ARG A 59 4.20 -11.43 -1.92
C ARG A 59 4.46 -11.25 -0.42
N GLY A 60 3.84 -12.08 0.40
CA GLY A 60 3.95 -12.10 1.85
C GLY A 60 3.99 -13.52 2.39
N PRO A 61 4.94 -14.39 1.96
CA PRO A 61 5.04 -15.76 2.45
C PRO A 61 5.17 -15.85 3.99
N LEU A 62 5.72 -14.81 4.64
CA LEU A 62 5.84 -14.75 6.10
C LEU A 62 4.52 -14.92 6.87
N PHE A 63 3.39 -14.57 6.25
CA PHE A 63 2.07 -14.71 6.88
C PHE A 63 1.55 -16.16 6.85
N TYR A 64 2.25 -17.06 6.15
CA TYR A 64 1.77 -18.38 5.77
C TYR A 64 2.69 -19.52 6.15
N ASP A 65 4.00 -19.33 6.05
CA ASP A 65 5.00 -20.39 6.17
C ASP A 65 5.56 -20.57 7.60
N GLY A 66 5.03 -19.81 8.56
CA GLY A 66 5.46 -19.84 9.96
C GLY A 66 6.72 -19.02 10.26
N SER A 67 7.23 -18.23 9.30
CA SER A 67 8.39 -17.36 9.52
C SER A 67 8.05 -15.98 10.12
N PHE A 68 6.79 -15.77 10.54
CA PHE A 68 6.36 -14.49 11.10
C PHE A 68 7.15 -14.10 12.36
N SER A 69 7.66 -12.87 12.36
CA SER A 69 8.29 -12.26 13.52
C SER A 69 8.19 -10.73 13.42
N PRO A 70 8.38 -9.98 14.52
CA PRO A 70 8.38 -8.52 14.47
C PRO A 70 9.39 -7.94 13.47
N ALA A 71 10.58 -8.55 13.37
CA ALA A 71 11.63 -8.14 12.44
C ALA A 71 11.26 -8.47 10.99
N ALA A 72 10.73 -9.68 10.73
CA ALA A 72 10.30 -10.08 9.38
C ALA A 72 9.14 -9.21 8.88
N TYR A 73 8.17 -8.91 9.76
CA TYR A 73 7.06 -8.03 9.43
C TYR A 73 7.53 -6.60 9.14
N ARG A 74 8.42 -6.04 9.96
CA ARG A 74 9.03 -4.73 9.69
C ARG A 74 9.75 -4.71 8.34
N ALA A 75 10.56 -5.72 8.04
CA ALA A 75 11.26 -5.82 6.76
C ALA A 75 10.28 -5.95 5.57
N TRP A 76 9.16 -6.63 5.76
CA TRP A 76 8.10 -6.71 4.77
C TRP A 76 7.43 -5.35 4.52
N LEU A 77 7.10 -4.60 5.58
CA LEU A 77 6.56 -3.24 5.48
C LEU A 77 7.53 -2.32 4.73
N ASP A 78 8.83 -2.40 5.02
CA ASP A 78 9.86 -1.60 4.34
C ASP A 78 10.00 -1.98 2.87
N ARG A 79 10.05 -3.28 2.55
CA ARG A 79 10.12 -3.78 1.17
C ARG A 79 8.95 -3.26 0.37
N TRP A 80 7.75 -3.35 0.92
CA TRP A 80 6.54 -2.88 0.27
C TRP A 80 6.23 -1.41 0.55
N ALA A 81 7.13 -0.60 1.10
CA ALA A 81 6.92 0.83 1.28
C ALA A 81 5.59 1.19 1.97
N VAL A 82 5.21 0.41 2.98
CA VAL A 82 3.97 0.60 3.74
C VAL A 82 4.18 1.73 4.74
N GLY A 83 3.34 2.77 4.64
CA GLY A 83 3.39 3.92 5.55
C GLY A 83 2.39 3.86 6.70
N TYR A 84 1.30 3.12 6.51
CA TYR A 84 0.23 2.97 7.49
C TYR A 84 -0.20 1.51 7.62
N VAL A 85 -0.51 1.11 8.85
CA VAL A 85 -1.16 -0.17 9.17
C VAL A 85 -2.51 0.15 9.81
N VAL A 86 -3.57 -0.51 9.35
CA VAL A 86 -4.94 -0.33 9.86
C VAL A 86 -5.43 -1.67 10.39
N LEU A 87 -5.95 -1.66 11.61
CA LEU A 87 -6.47 -2.84 12.28
C LEU A 87 -7.97 -2.67 12.54
N PRO A 88 -8.86 -3.48 11.94
CA PRO A 88 -10.26 -3.58 12.34
C PRO A 88 -10.42 -4.29 13.68
N ASP A 89 -11.54 -4.07 14.36
CA ASP A 89 -11.97 -4.78 15.58
C ASP A 89 -12.62 -6.15 15.26
N GLY A 90 -12.64 -6.56 13.99
CA GLY A 90 -13.11 -7.88 13.56
C GLY A 90 -12.16 -9.02 13.96
N GLU A 91 -12.67 -10.26 13.87
CA GLU A 91 -11.83 -11.45 14.00
C GLU A 91 -10.84 -11.51 12.82
N PRO A 92 -9.52 -11.61 13.09
CA PRO A 92 -8.52 -11.67 12.03
C PRO A 92 -8.61 -12.97 11.23
N ASP A 93 -8.27 -12.92 9.95
CA ASP A 93 -8.00 -14.13 9.15
C ASP A 93 -6.95 -14.99 9.85
N TRP A 94 -6.98 -16.30 9.62
CA TRP A 94 -6.03 -17.21 10.25
C TRP A 94 -4.57 -16.86 9.94
N ALA A 95 -4.27 -16.35 8.74
CA ALA A 95 -2.92 -15.91 8.34
C ALA A 95 -2.55 -14.51 8.87
N ALA A 96 -3.51 -13.80 9.49
CA ALA A 96 -3.33 -12.48 10.06
C ALA A 96 -3.32 -12.49 11.60
N ARG A 97 -3.43 -13.65 12.25
CA ARG A 97 -3.50 -13.74 13.72
C ARG A 97 -2.25 -13.20 14.42
N ASP A 98 -1.07 -13.64 13.98
CA ASP A 98 0.20 -13.19 14.57
C ASP A 98 0.46 -11.71 14.28
N GLU A 99 0.07 -11.24 13.10
CA GLU A 99 0.13 -9.84 12.74
C GLU A 99 -0.81 -8.99 13.60
N ALA A 100 -2.08 -9.37 13.74
CA ALA A 100 -3.04 -8.66 14.57
C ALA A 100 -2.56 -8.59 16.03
N ALA A 101 -1.99 -9.68 16.55
CA ALA A 101 -1.39 -9.71 17.89
C ALA A 101 -0.21 -8.74 18.01
N LEU A 102 0.71 -8.74 17.04
CA LEU A 102 1.85 -7.82 17.01
C LEU A 102 1.41 -6.35 16.89
N VAL A 103 0.49 -6.04 15.99
CA VAL A 103 -0.03 -4.68 15.79
C VAL A 103 -0.68 -4.15 17.06
N ARG A 104 -1.45 -4.99 17.78
CA ARG A 104 -2.02 -4.66 19.09
C ARG A 104 -0.98 -4.48 20.20
N ALA A 105 0.18 -5.12 20.07
CA ALA A 105 1.29 -4.97 21.01
C ALA A 105 2.12 -3.69 20.78
N GLU A 106 1.86 -2.96 19.68
CA GLU A 106 2.45 -1.64 19.37
C GLU A 106 3.98 -1.64 19.50
N PRO A 107 4.70 -2.44 18.67
CA PRO A 107 6.16 -2.45 18.68
C PRO A 107 6.69 -1.03 18.46
N GLY A 108 7.89 -0.74 18.97
CA GLY A 108 8.41 0.63 19.03
C GLY A 108 8.37 1.41 17.71
N TRP A 109 8.48 0.74 16.55
CA TRP A 109 8.43 1.34 15.22
C TRP A 109 7.00 1.55 14.64
N LEU A 110 5.95 1.17 15.36
CA LEU A 110 4.55 1.25 14.94
C LEU A 110 3.78 2.19 15.87
N LYS A 111 3.56 3.43 15.44
CA LYS A 111 2.98 4.47 16.31
C LYS A 111 1.45 4.52 16.14
N PRO A 112 0.64 4.39 17.20
CA PRO A 112 -0.79 4.65 17.11
C PRO A 112 -1.01 6.14 16.81
N VAL A 113 -1.77 6.45 15.76
CA VAL A 113 -2.04 7.84 15.35
C VAL A 113 -3.52 8.20 15.38
N TRP A 114 -4.41 7.20 15.36
CA TRP A 114 -5.84 7.40 15.49
C TRP A 114 -6.56 6.09 15.85
N ARG A 115 -7.70 6.18 16.53
CA ARG A 115 -8.60 5.06 16.76
C ARG A 115 -10.04 5.52 16.97
N ASP A 116 -10.98 4.63 16.75
CA ASP A 116 -12.36 4.70 17.25
C ASP A 116 -12.78 3.35 17.86
N ALA A 117 -14.08 3.08 17.93
CA ALA A 117 -14.61 1.83 18.47
C ALA A 117 -14.27 0.60 17.61
N HIS A 118 -14.06 0.78 16.30
CA HIS A 118 -14.00 -0.30 15.32
C HIS A 118 -12.63 -0.40 14.63
N TRP A 119 -11.84 0.67 14.66
CA TRP A 119 -10.64 0.80 13.86
C TRP A 119 -9.49 1.42 14.65
N ARG A 120 -8.28 0.95 14.37
CA ARG A 120 -7.03 1.56 14.83
C ARG A 120 -6.13 1.82 13.64
N VAL A 121 -5.53 3.01 13.59
CA VAL A 121 -4.61 3.42 12.52
C VAL A 121 -3.26 3.69 13.15
N TYR A 122 -2.26 3.06 12.57
CA TYR A 122 -0.87 3.14 12.98
C TYR A 122 -0.02 3.71 11.86
N ARG A 123 0.99 4.50 12.21
CA ARG A 123 2.03 4.98 11.30
C ARG A 123 3.30 4.16 11.49
N VAL A 124 3.89 3.72 10.40
CA VAL A 124 5.21 3.07 10.41
C VAL A 124 6.26 4.17 10.55
N GLU A 125 7.07 4.09 11.61
CA GLU A 125 8.19 4.99 11.87
C GLU A 125 9.30 4.75 10.84
N ASP A 126 9.83 5.85 10.27
CA ASP A 126 10.84 5.82 9.21
C ASP A 126 10.45 4.91 8.03
N ALA A 127 9.18 4.99 7.63
CA ALA A 127 8.67 4.23 6.50
C ALA A 127 9.46 4.53 5.21
N VAL A 128 9.86 3.47 4.51
CA VAL A 128 10.46 3.59 3.17
C VAL A 128 9.46 4.27 2.23
N PRO A 129 9.84 5.34 1.52
CA PRO A 129 8.89 6.07 0.67
C PRO A 129 8.50 5.24 -0.56
N LEU A 130 7.25 5.37 -0.99
CA LEU A 130 6.73 4.67 -2.17
C LEU A 130 7.50 5.01 -3.46
N VAL A 131 8.05 6.22 -3.52
CA VAL A 131 8.90 6.70 -4.64
C VAL A 131 10.20 7.30 -4.11
N SER A 132 11.29 7.16 -4.84
CA SER A 132 12.58 7.78 -4.52
C SER A 132 13.40 8.09 -5.76
N GLY A 133 14.24 9.14 -5.70
CA GLY A 133 14.99 9.65 -6.86
C GLY A 133 14.33 10.89 -7.46
N ALA A 134 15.08 11.70 -8.21
CA ALA A 134 14.63 12.94 -8.89
C ALA A 134 13.78 13.92 -8.03
N GLY A 135 13.98 13.91 -6.70
CA GLY A 135 13.16 14.69 -5.75
C GLY A 135 11.67 14.33 -5.83
N ALA A 136 11.37 13.05 -6.07
CA ALA A 136 10.02 12.54 -6.27
C ALA A 136 9.21 12.49 -4.98
N THR A 137 7.93 12.80 -5.09
CA THR A 137 6.94 12.66 -4.00
C THR A 137 5.64 12.09 -4.56
N VAL A 138 4.87 11.40 -3.70
CA VAL A 138 3.54 10.92 -4.07
C VAL A 138 2.53 12.04 -3.88
N VAL A 139 1.78 12.35 -4.92
CA VAL A 139 0.65 13.28 -4.88
C VAL A 139 -0.63 12.56 -4.50
N ARG A 140 -0.84 11.37 -5.09
CA ARG A 140 -2.01 10.53 -4.88
C ARG A 140 -1.69 9.06 -5.14
N ALA A 141 -2.23 8.16 -4.34
CA ALA A 141 -2.14 6.71 -4.50
C ALA A 141 -3.48 6.08 -4.10
N ASP A 142 -4.12 5.40 -5.05
CA ASP A 142 -5.32 4.59 -4.82
C ASP A 142 -5.22 3.23 -5.54
N ALA A 143 -6.30 2.46 -5.57
CA ALA A 143 -6.33 1.13 -6.19
C ALA A 143 -5.99 1.12 -7.70
N ALA A 144 -6.17 2.23 -8.42
CA ALA A 144 -6.04 2.29 -9.87
C ALA A 144 -4.92 3.23 -10.36
N HIS A 145 -4.47 4.14 -9.52
CA HIS A 145 -3.61 5.25 -9.93
C HIS A 145 -2.57 5.59 -8.88
N LEU A 146 -1.35 5.85 -9.37
CA LEU A 146 -0.27 6.47 -8.62
C LEU A 146 0.17 7.74 -9.35
N VAL A 147 0.04 8.89 -8.71
CA VAL A 147 0.50 10.18 -9.24
C VAL A 147 1.77 10.57 -8.51
N VAL A 148 2.85 10.71 -9.28
CA VAL A 148 4.19 11.04 -8.80
C VAL A 148 4.56 12.43 -9.28
N ARG A 149 5.03 13.29 -8.39
CA ARG A 149 5.59 14.58 -8.75
C ARG A 149 7.10 14.54 -8.63
N THR A 150 7.82 14.91 -9.67
CA THR A 150 9.27 15.11 -9.65
C THR A 150 9.60 16.60 -9.70
N THR A 151 10.68 16.99 -9.04
CA THR A 151 11.14 18.40 -9.03
C THR A 151 12.22 18.67 -10.08
N ARG A 152 12.78 17.61 -10.67
CA ARG A 152 13.87 17.66 -11.65
C ARG A 152 13.76 16.47 -12.62
N PRO A 153 14.37 16.55 -13.81
CA PRO A 153 14.59 15.38 -14.65
C PRO A 153 15.36 14.28 -13.91
N GLY A 154 15.08 13.02 -14.23
CA GLY A 154 15.86 11.88 -13.75
C GLY A 154 15.04 10.62 -13.55
N THR A 155 15.69 9.62 -12.94
CA THR A 155 15.09 8.32 -12.66
C THR A 155 14.44 8.30 -11.28
N VAL A 156 13.24 7.73 -11.21
CA VAL A 156 12.47 7.51 -9.99
C VAL A 156 12.23 6.02 -9.82
N THR A 157 12.66 5.44 -8.70
CA THR A 157 12.26 4.10 -8.29
C THR A 157 10.82 4.16 -7.79
N VAL A 158 9.94 3.34 -8.35
CA VAL A 158 8.53 3.26 -7.98
C VAL A 158 8.27 1.90 -7.34
N ARG A 159 8.04 1.87 -6.03
CA ARG A 159 7.87 0.62 -5.26
C ARG A 159 6.48 0.02 -5.43
N VAL A 160 6.07 -0.26 -6.66
CA VAL A 160 4.86 -1.01 -7.01
C VAL A 160 5.25 -2.33 -7.65
N ALA A 161 4.46 -3.38 -7.45
CA ALA A 161 4.78 -4.69 -8.02
C ALA A 161 4.99 -4.57 -9.54
N PRO A 162 6.10 -5.11 -10.09
CA PRO A 162 6.31 -5.16 -11.53
C PRO A 162 5.11 -5.80 -12.23
N SER A 163 4.65 -5.18 -13.31
CA SER A 163 3.53 -5.69 -14.10
C SER A 163 3.65 -5.22 -15.55
N PRO A 164 3.40 -6.11 -16.53
CA PRO A 164 3.41 -5.74 -17.94
C PRO A 164 2.26 -4.79 -18.32
N TRP A 165 1.33 -4.53 -17.39
CA TRP A 165 0.18 -3.64 -17.55
C TRP A 165 0.40 -2.24 -16.97
N LEU A 166 1.56 -1.97 -16.37
CA LEU A 166 1.88 -0.63 -15.90
C LEU A 166 2.03 0.32 -17.08
N ARG A 167 1.41 1.49 -16.99
CA ARG A 167 1.46 2.56 -17.99
C ARG A 167 1.73 3.88 -17.29
N THR A 168 2.35 4.81 -18.01
CA THR A 168 2.52 6.20 -17.61
C THR A 168 1.99 7.12 -18.71
N ASP A 169 1.43 8.26 -18.35
CA ASP A 169 0.95 9.28 -19.30
C ASP A 169 2.09 10.09 -19.93
N ALA A 170 3.18 10.28 -19.17
CA ALA A 170 4.40 10.94 -19.61
C ALA A 170 5.66 10.17 -19.15
N GLY A 171 6.80 10.48 -19.77
CA GLY A 171 8.05 9.77 -19.50
C GLY A 171 8.01 8.31 -19.97
N CYS A 172 8.72 7.45 -19.25
CA CYS A 172 8.80 6.02 -19.56
C CYS A 172 8.88 5.20 -18.27
N LEU A 173 8.19 4.06 -18.26
CA LEU A 173 8.36 3.03 -17.23
C LEU A 173 9.20 1.89 -17.78
N SER A 174 10.28 1.55 -17.08
CA SER A 174 11.11 0.39 -17.40
C SER A 174 10.94 -0.68 -16.32
N PRO A 175 10.64 -1.93 -16.67
CA PRO A 175 10.63 -3.02 -15.71
C PRO A 175 12.06 -3.28 -15.20
N THR A 176 12.18 -3.72 -13.96
CA THR A 176 13.42 -4.26 -13.37
C THR A 176 13.07 -5.50 -12.57
N ASP A 177 14.09 -6.24 -12.10
CA ASP A 177 13.90 -7.42 -11.25
C ASP A 177 13.31 -7.10 -9.87
N THR A 178 13.35 -5.83 -9.46
CA THR A 178 12.90 -5.39 -8.13
C THR A 178 11.72 -4.43 -8.21
N TRP A 179 11.97 -3.19 -8.60
CA TRP A 179 10.99 -2.12 -8.69
C TRP A 179 11.07 -1.41 -10.05
N PRO A 180 9.95 -1.14 -10.71
CA PRO A 180 9.95 -0.40 -11.97
C PRO A 180 10.57 1.00 -11.77
N HIS A 181 11.25 1.47 -12.81
CA HIS A 181 11.84 2.80 -12.85
C HIS A 181 11.03 3.70 -13.78
N LEU A 182 10.62 4.86 -13.27
CA LEU A 182 10.07 5.95 -14.06
C LEU A 182 11.21 6.89 -14.48
N THR A 183 11.43 7.03 -15.78
CA THR A 183 12.32 8.06 -16.34
C THR A 183 11.49 9.31 -16.61
N ALA A 184 11.70 10.34 -15.78
CA ALA A 184 11.07 11.65 -15.89
C ALA A 184 11.96 12.59 -16.73
N PRO A 185 11.58 12.98 -17.97
CA PRO A 185 12.39 13.88 -18.80
C PRO A 185 12.41 15.32 -18.29
N THR A 186 11.39 15.74 -17.53
CA THR A 186 11.26 17.09 -16.97
C THR A 186 10.74 17.03 -15.53
N ALA A 187 10.81 18.15 -14.81
CA ALA A 187 10.03 18.31 -13.60
C ALA A 187 8.54 18.32 -13.94
N GLY A 188 7.70 17.72 -13.09
CA GLY A 188 6.26 17.65 -13.35
C GLY A 188 5.56 16.49 -12.64
N GLU A 189 4.28 16.31 -12.93
CA GLU A 189 3.49 15.18 -12.45
C GLU A 189 3.39 14.10 -13.52
N TYR A 190 3.45 12.85 -13.07
CA TYR A 190 3.42 11.64 -13.88
C TYR A 190 2.38 10.70 -13.29
N ARG A 191 1.39 10.30 -14.10
CA ARG A 191 0.32 9.40 -13.68
C ARG A 191 0.63 7.98 -14.15
N ILE A 192 0.85 7.10 -13.18
CA ILE A 192 1.04 5.68 -13.37
C ILE A 192 -0.30 4.97 -13.17
N THR A 193 -0.68 4.10 -14.11
CA THR A 193 -1.94 3.34 -14.08
C THR A 193 -1.71 1.87 -14.42
N THR A 194 -2.70 1.03 -14.10
CA THR A 194 -2.78 -0.38 -14.48
C THR A 194 -3.92 -0.60 -15.46
N THR A 195 -3.91 0.09 -16.60
CA THR A 195 -4.97 -0.08 -17.61
C THR A 195 -4.63 -1.16 -18.64
N TYR A 196 -5.60 -2.02 -18.94
CA TYR A 196 -5.57 -2.95 -20.09
C TYR A 196 -5.77 -2.23 -21.46
N ARG A 197 -5.87 -0.90 -21.51
CA ARG A 197 -6.15 -0.19 -22.76
C ARG A 197 -4.95 -0.19 -23.73
N PRO A 198 -5.14 -0.55 -25.01
CA PRO A 198 -4.11 -0.42 -26.03
C PRO A 198 -3.87 1.07 -26.30
N GLY A 199 -2.69 1.60 -25.99
CA GLY A 199 -2.33 2.99 -26.31
C GLY A 199 -1.36 3.68 -25.34
N GLY A 200 -1.17 3.16 -24.13
CA GLY A 200 -0.15 3.70 -23.21
C GLY A 200 1.26 3.26 -23.63
N ARG A 201 2.20 4.21 -23.72
CA ARG A 201 3.61 3.93 -24.02
C ARG A 201 4.22 3.08 -22.90
N THR A 202 4.69 1.88 -23.26
CA THR A 202 5.29 0.90 -22.33
C THR A 202 6.80 0.80 -22.36
N SER A 203 7.48 1.46 -23.29
CA SER A 203 8.92 1.29 -23.46
C SER A 203 9.63 2.60 -23.70
N CYS A 204 10.81 2.70 -23.11
CA CYS A 204 11.87 3.58 -23.55
C CYS A 204 12.47 2.93 -24.81
N GLY A 205 12.13 3.44 -25.99
CA GLY A 205 12.54 2.85 -27.27
C GLY A 205 11.44 2.04 -27.92
#